data_AF-A0A7S6MUW5-F1
#
_entry.id   AF-A0A7S6MUW5-F1
#
_cell.length_a   1.000
_cell.length_b   1.000
_cell.length_c   1.000
_cell.angle_alpha   90.00
_cell.angle_beta   90.00
_cell.angle_gamma   90.00
#
_symmetry.space_group_name_H-M   'P 1'
#
loop_
_entity.id
_entity.type
_entity.pdbx_description
1 polymer ?
#
loop_
_entity_poly.entity_id
_entity_poly.type
_entity_poly.pdbx_seq_one_letter_code
_entity_poly.pdbx_strand_id
1 'polypeptide(L)'
;MVLLTTFNNQVSAQLLESRLKASGVDTKIEVLEGMDTYRVLVFEDDLEEAKEIMESADTADDSDMYIDFDDEMDLDDFDDE
;
A
#
# COMPACT_ATOMS: atom_id res chain seq x y z
N MET A 1 -14.70 -5.36 1.67
CA MET A 1 -13.39 -4.84 1.21
C MET A 1 -12.64 -4.35 2.44
N VAL A 2 -11.41 -4.80 2.61
CA VAL A 2 -10.49 -4.49 3.70
C VAL A 2 -9.41 -3.52 3.20
N LEU A 3 -8.84 -2.72 4.09
CA LEU A 3 -7.78 -1.79 3.72
C LEU A 3 -6.47 -2.56 3.48
N LEU A 4 -5.88 -2.38 2.29
CA LEU A 4 -4.55 -2.90 1.97
C LEU A 4 -3.47 -1.88 2.35
N THR A 5 -3.58 -0.66 1.84
CA THR A 5 -2.59 0.40 2.07
C THR A 5 -3.17 1.80 1.78
N THR A 6 -2.43 2.85 2.12
CA THR A 6 -2.79 4.25 1.86
C THR A 6 -1.64 5.01 1.22
N PHE A 7 -1.95 5.78 0.19
CA PHE A 7 -1.00 6.66 -0.50
C PHE A 7 -1.37 8.12 -0.29
N ASN A 8 -0.37 8.99 -0.28
CA ASN A 8 -0.52 10.45 -0.33
C ASN A 8 -0.51 10.99 -1.79
N ASN A 9 -0.52 10.07 -2.77
CA ASN A 9 -0.43 10.41 -4.18
C ASN A 9 -1.33 9.48 -5.01
N GLN A 10 -2.08 10.07 -5.95
CA GLN A 10 -2.99 9.35 -6.83
C GLN A 10 -2.28 8.33 -7.73
N VAL A 11 -1.10 8.68 -8.24
CA VAL A 11 -0.36 7.86 -9.21
C VAL A 11 0.10 6.55 -8.57
N SER A 12 0.62 6.61 -7.35
CA SER A 12 1.04 5.41 -6.62
C SER A 12 -0.13 4.46 -6.34
N ALA A 13 -1.28 5.01 -5.95
CA ALA A 13 -2.50 4.22 -5.74
C ALA A 13 -2.99 3.55 -7.04
N GLN A 14 -2.98 4.27 -8.17
CA GLN A 14 -3.38 3.73 -9.47
C GLN A 14 -2.39 2.69 -10.02
N LEU A 15 -1.09 2.85 -9.73
CA LEU A 15 -0.07 1.88 -10.10
C LEU A 15 -0.29 0.55 -9.38
N LEU A 16 -0.52 0.60 -8.07
CA LEU A 16 -0.80 -0.60 -7.28
C LEU A 16 -2.12 -1.25 -7.73
N GLU A 17 -3.18 -0.46 -7.94
CA GLU A 17 -4.45 -0.94 -8.46
C GLU A 17 -4.28 -1.68 -9.81
N SER A 18 -3.48 -1.12 -10.73
CA SER A 18 -3.22 -1.75 -12.02
C SER A 18 -2.48 -3.08 -11.89
N ARG A 19 -1.53 -3.17 -10.96
CA ARG A 19 -0.80 -4.42 -10.68
C ARG A 19 -1.72 -5.49 -10.10
N LEU A 20 -2.51 -5.12 -9.10
CA LEU A 20 -3.49 -6.00 -8.46
C LEU A 20 -4.53 -6.50 -9.47
N LYS A 21 -5.10 -5.61 -10.28
CA LYS A 21 -6.04 -5.99 -11.35
C LYS A 21 -5.41 -6.89 -12.41
N ALA A 22 -4.12 -6.72 -12.72
CA ALA A 22 -3.42 -7.58 -13.68
C ALA A 22 -3.26 -9.02 -13.17
N SER A 23 -3.14 -9.20 -11.85
CA SER A 23 -3.14 -10.53 -11.21
C SER A 23 -4.55 -11.11 -11.00
N GLY A 24 -5.61 -10.33 -11.24
CA GLY A 24 -7.00 -10.75 -11.04
C GLY A 24 -7.59 -10.35 -9.69
N VAL A 25 -6.88 -9.56 -8.89
CA VAL A 25 -7.35 -9.06 -7.60
C VAL A 25 -8.26 -7.85 -7.80
N ASP A 26 -9.50 -7.96 -7.33
CA ASP A 26 -10.45 -6.86 -7.34
C ASP A 26 -10.09 -5.81 -6.26
N THR A 27 -9.94 -4.57 -6.72
CA THR A 27 -9.48 -3.43 -5.93
C THR A 27 -10.41 -2.23 -6.04
N LYS A 28 -10.43 -1.42 -4.98
CA LYS A 28 -11.13 -0.14 -4.93
C LYS A 28 -10.22 0.92 -4.34
N ILE A 29 -10.10 2.06 -5.03
CA ILE A 29 -9.45 3.26 -4.48
C ILE A 29 -10.52 4.17 -3.87
N GLU A 30 -10.36 4.54 -2.61
CA GLU A 30 -11.15 5.57 -1.95
C GLU A 30 -10.32 6.82 -1.71
N VAL A 31 -10.83 7.96 -2.15
CA VAL A 31 -10.22 9.27 -1.90
C VAL A 31 -10.88 9.86 -0.66
N LEU A 32 -10.10 10.23 0.34
CA LEU A 32 -10.60 10.95 1.50
C LEU A 32 -10.85 12.40 1.12
N GLU A 33 -12.12 12.82 1.05
CA GLU A 33 -12.46 14.20 0.71
C GLU A 33 -11.78 15.20 1.64
N GLY A 34 -11.03 16.15 1.06
CA GLY A 34 -10.29 17.16 1.81
C GLY A 34 -8.89 16.75 2.25
N MET A 35 -8.43 15.54 1.91
CA MET A 35 -7.06 15.07 2.11
C MET A 35 -6.56 14.47 0.80
N ASP A 36 -5.33 14.76 0.39
CA ASP A 36 -4.67 14.09 -0.76
C ASP A 36 -4.29 12.64 -0.41
N THR A 37 -5.20 11.90 0.22
CA THR A 37 -5.00 10.54 0.73
C THR A 37 -5.91 9.57 -0.01
N TYR A 38 -5.29 8.55 -0.57
CA TYR A 38 -5.88 7.52 -1.42
C TYR A 38 -5.74 6.18 -0.71
N ARG A 39 -6.86 5.59 -0.32
CA ARG A 39 -6.91 4.27 0.33
C ARG A 39 -7.13 3.20 -0.73
N VAL A 40 -6.28 2.19 -0.76
CA VAL A 40 -6.48 1.02 -1.62
C VAL A 40 -7.11 -0.07 -0.78
N LEU A 41 -8.30 -0.50 -1.17
CA LEU A 41 -9.04 -1.58 -0.53
C LEU A 41 -9.15 -2.79 -1.46
N VAL A 42 -9.08 -3.99 -0.89
CA VAL A 42 -9.18 -5.28 -1.58
C VAL A 42 -10.25 -6.14 -0.91
N PHE A 43 -10.64 -7.26 -1.52
CA PHE A 43 -11.47 -8.25 -0.82
C PHE A 43 -10.64 -9.03 0.20
N GLU A 44 -11.32 -9.59 1.21
CA GLU A 44 -10.64 -10.36 2.27
C GLU A 44 -10.04 -11.67 1.72
N ASP A 45 -10.75 -12.34 0.80
CA ASP A 45 -10.25 -13.52 0.08
C ASP A 45 -8.96 -13.24 -0.70
N ASP A 46 -8.84 -12.04 -1.29
CA ASP A 46 -7.68 -11.66 -2.11
C ASP A 46 -6.60 -10.91 -1.32
N LEU A 47 -6.78 -10.71 0.00
CA LEU A 47 -5.88 -9.91 0.82
C LEU A 47 -4.45 -10.47 0.82
N GLU A 48 -4.32 -11.80 0.91
CA GLU A 48 -3.02 -12.48 0.96
C GLU A 48 -2.25 -12.31 -0.36
N GLU A 49 -2.93 -12.53 -1.50
CA GLU A 49 -2.36 -12.32 -2.83
C GLU A 49 -2.02 -10.84 -3.07
N ALA A 50 -2.88 -9.92 -2.61
CA ALA A 50 -2.64 -8.49 -2.73
C ALA A 50 -1.39 -8.02 -1.96
N LYS A 51 -1.15 -8.60 -0.77
CA LYS A 51 0.06 -8.35 0.02
C LYS A 51 1.30 -8.86 -0.70
N GLU A 52 1.26 -10.09 -1.23
CA GLU A 52 2.39 -10.68 -1.96
C GLU A 52 2.77 -9.85 -3.20
N ILE A 53 1.77 -9.35 -3.95
CA ILE A 53 1.98 -8.47 -5.10
C ILE A 53 2.57 -7.12 -4.68
N MET A 54 2.13 -6.57 -3.55
CA MET A 54 2.66 -5.33 -3.00
C MET A 54 4.11 -5.48 -2.53
N GLU A 55 4.45 -6.56 -1.83
CA GLU A 55 5.81 -6.85 -1.40
C GLU A 55 6.74 -7.07 -2.61
N SER A 56 6.30 -7.87 -3.59
CA SER A 56 7.06 -8.12 -4.83
C SER A 56 7.29 -6.85 -5.65
N ALA A 57 6.37 -5.89 -5.54
CA ALA A 57 6.46 -4.58 -6.15
C ALA A 57 7.49 -3.67 -5.48
N ASP A 58 7.72 -3.86 -4.18
CA ASP A 58 8.68 -3.13 -3.34
C ASP A 58 10.09 -3.71 -3.50
N THR A 59 10.22 -5.05 -3.58
CA THR A 59 11.52 -5.74 -3.74
C THR A 59 12.16 -5.58 -5.13
N ALA A 60 11.41 -5.10 -6.12
CA ALA A 60 11.93 -4.86 -7.46
C ALA A 60 12.63 -3.48 -7.60
N ASP A 61 12.50 -2.60 -6.60
CA ASP A 61 13.13 -1.29 -6.53
C ASP A 61 14.07 -1.25 -5.31
N ASP A 62 15.25 -1.85 -5.43
CA ASP A 62 16.30 -1.87 -4.40
C ASP A 62 16.80 -0.44 -4.11
N SER A 63 16.08 0.33 -3.27
CA SER A 63 16.54 1.43 -2.39
C SER A 63 15.37 2.11 -1.67
N ASP A 64 15.38 2.05 -0.33
CA ASP A 64 14.83 3.07 0.58
C ASP A 64 13.32 3.21 0.87
N MET A 65 12.52 2.14 0.95
CA MET A 65 11.26 2.26 1.72
C MET A 65 10.73 0.95 2.33
N TYR A 66 11.43 0.41 3.33
CA TYR A 66 10.81 -0.54 4.26
C TYR A 66 9.66 0.17 5.00
N ILE A 67 8.41 -0.10 4.62
CA ILE A 67 7.27 0.11 5.51
C ILE A 67 6.96 -1.26 6.12
N ASP A 68 7.64 -1.54 7.24
CA ASP A 68 7.28 -2.67 8.09
C ASP A 68 5.93 -2.36 8.76
N PHE A 69 4.92 -3.15 8.45
CA PHE A 69 3.55 -2.95 8.94
C PHE A 69 3.21 -3.80 10.18
N ASP A 70 4.18 -4.51 10.78
CA ASP A 70 3.93 -5.40 11.93
C ASP A 70 4.71 -5.02 13.21
N ASP A 71 5.74 -4.19 13.14
CA ASP A 71 6.29 -3.54 14.33
C ASP A 71 5.50 -2.27 14.66
N GLU A 72 5.12 -2.16 15.93
CA GLU A 72 4.62 -0.96 16.56
C GLU A 72 5.32 0.28 15.98
N MET A 73 4.56 1.26 15.46
CA MET A 73 5.08 2.58 15.10
C MET A 73 5.63 3.27 16.36
N ASP A 74 6.80 2.84 16.81
CA ASP A 74 7.68 3.51 17.75
C ASP A 74 8.44 4.55 16.93
N LEU A 75 7.75 5.66 16.70
CA LEU A 75 8.26 6.89 16.06
C LEU A 75 9.18 7.67 17.02
N ASP A 76 9.96 7.00 17.87
CA ASP A 76 10.73 7.64 18.94
C ASP A 76 12.26 7.58 18.75
N ASP A 77 12.78 7.09 17.61
CA ASP A 77 14.23 7.00 17.37
C ASP A 77 14.71 7.59 16.03
N PHE A 78 14.11 8.68 15.56
CA PHE A 78 14.75 9.57 14.58
C PHE A 78 15.33 10.81 15.30
N ASP A 79 16.27 10.56 16.21
CA ASP A 79 17.16 11.58 16.75
C ASP A 79 18.54 11.40 16.10
N ASP A 80 19.01 12.43 15.38
CA ASP A 80 20.42 12.56 15.00
C ASP A 80 20.81 14.05 15.18
N GLU A 81 21.26 14.39 16.39
CA GLU A 81 22.22 15.47 16.67
C GLU A 81 23.41 14.94 17.49
#